data_AF-V6K5F6-F1
#
_entry.id   AF-V6K5F6-F1
#
_cell.length_a   1.000
_cell.length_b   1.000
_cell.length_c   1.000
_cell.angle_alpha   90.00
_cell.angle_beta   90.00
_cell.angle_gamma   90.00
#
_symmetry.space_group_name_H-M   'P 1'
#
loop_
_entity.id
_entity.type
_entity.pdbx_description
1 polymer ?
#
loop_
_entity_poly.entity_id
_entity_poly.type
_entity_poly.pdbx_seq_one_letter_code
_entity_poly.pdbx_strand_id
1 'polypeptide(L)' 'MRRAWTITQVTSYLYSTSFAAPHLFGNDRRAFETRLTEALAPLTDDGHLTEDNAFTVLTARRPSPSEDWSWT' A
#
# COMPACT_ATOMS: atom_id res chain seq x y z
N MET A 1 0.28 8.74 -10.70
CA MET A 1 -1.12 8.47 -10.30
C MET A 1 -1.40 9.31 -9.06
N ARG A 2 -2.54 10.01 -9.01
CA ARG A 2 -2.96 10.78 -7.84
C ARG A 2 -4.17 10.11 -7.18
N ARG A 3 -4.14 9.98 -5.86
CA ARG A 3 -5.25 9.48 -5.03
C ARG A 3 -5.56 10.49 -3.93
N ALA A 4 -6.83 10.59 -3.57
CA ALA A 4 -7.29 11.28 -2.38
C ALA A 4 -7.82 10.24 -1.39
N TRP A 5 -7.40 10.34 -0.14
CA TRP A 5 -7.72 9.38 0.91
C TRP A 5 -8.35 10.09 2.10
N THR A 6 -9.41 9.50 2.66
CA THR A 6 -9.81 9.81 4.04
C THR A 6 -8.89 9.08 5.02
N ILE A 7 -8.76 9.57 6.24
CA ILE A 7 -7.99 8.90 7.30
C ILE A 7 -8.46 7.45 7.51
N THR A 8 -9.77 7.20 7.44
CA THR A 8 -10.35 5.84 7.54
C THR A 8 -9.86 4.91 6.43
N GLN A 9 -9.72 5.42 5.21
CA GLN A 9 -9.21 4.62 4.10
C GLN A 9 -7.70 4.37 4.23
N VAL A 10 -6.92 5.34 4.74
CA VAL A 10 -5.50 5.11 5.08
C VAL A 10 -5.36 4.03 6.14
N THR A 11 -6.13 4.10 7.22
CA THR A 11 -6.15 3.08 8.28
C THR A 11 -6.49 1.70 7.71
N SER A 12 -7.49 1.62 6.83
CA SER A 12 -7.88 0.36 6.18
C SER A 12 -6.78 -0.18 5.26
N TYR A 13 -6.11 0.71 4.51
CA TYR A 13 -4.98 0.34 3.67
C TYR A 13 -3.83 -0.21 4.51
N LEU A 14 -3.47 0.44 5.62
CA LEU A 14 -2.44 -0.04 6.53
C LEU A 14 -2.75 -1.46 7.04
N TYR A 15 -4.00 -1.73 7.43
CA TYR A 15 -4.42 -3.09 7.84
C TYR A 15 -4.37 -4.13 6.73
N SER A 16 -4.45 -3.72 5.46
CA SER A 16 -4.28 -4.63 4.32
C SER A 16 -2.83 -5.03 4.06
N THR A 17 -1.87 -4.29 4.63
CA THR A 17 -0.44 -4.59 4.52
C THR A 17 0.04 -5.42 5.70
N SER A 18 1.15 -6.15 5.52
CA SER A 18 1.81 -6.86 6.63
C SER A 18 2.38 -5.91 7.68
N PHE A 19 2.62 -4.62 7.34
CA PHE A 19 3.23 -3.62 8.21
C PHE A 19 2.37 -3.29 9.43
N ALA A 20 1.05 -3.17 9.25
CA ALA A 20 0.12 -2.85 10.32
C ALA A 20 -0.94 -3.94 10.46
N ALA A 21 -0.58 -5.21 10.28
CA ALA A 21 -1.56 -6.29 10.43
C ALA A 21 -2.23 -6.23 11.82
N PRO A 22 -3.57 -6.33 11.95
CA PRO A 22 -4.27 -6.07 13.21
C PRO A 22 -3.77 -6.88 14.43
N HIS A 23 -3.28 -8.11 14.20
CA HIS A 23 -2.77 -8.99 15.24
C HIS A 23 -1.47 -8.50 15.89
N LEU A 24 -0.75 -7.57 15.26
CA LEU A 24 0.47 -6.97 15.81
C LEU A 24 0.18 -6.02 16.98
N PHE A 25 -1.05 -5.52 17.10
CA PHE A 25 -1.41 -4.51 18.10
C PHE A 25 -2.06 -5.08 19.36
N GLY A 26 -2.43 -6.36 19.38
CA GLY A 26 -3.15 -6.97 20.50
C GLY A 26 -4.36 -6.13 20.94
N ASN A 27 -4.37 -5.71 22.21
CA ASN A 27 -5.43 -4.87 22.77
C ASN A 27 -5.26 -3.36 22.48
N ASP A 28 -4.10 -2.94 21.97
CA ASP A 28 -3.74 -1.53 21.75
C ASP A 28 -4.17 -0.98 20.39
N ARG A 29 -4.95 -1.75 19.61
CA ARG A 29 -5.45 -1.33 18.29
C ARG A 29 -6.16 0.04 18.34
N ARG A 30 -7.00 0.27 19.34
CA ARG A 30 -7.70 1.57 19.49
C ARG A 30 -6.72 2.72 19.73
N ALA A 31 -5.71 2.50 20.57
CA ALA A 31 -4.70 3.52 20.85
C ALA A 31 -3.86 3.84 19.59
N PHE A 32 -3.59 2.83 18.75
CA PHE A 32 -2.98 3.04 17.44
C PHE A 32 -3.87 3.89 16.52
N GLU A 33 -5.14 3.55 16.36
CA GLU A 33 -6.09 4.29 15.50
C GLU A 33 -6.25 5.76 15.94
N THR A 34 -6.31 6.01 17.25
CA THR A 34 -6.33 7.37 17.81
C THR A 34 -5.08 8.14 17.46
N ARG A 35 -3.88 7.59 17.75
CA ARG A 35 -2.62 8.26 17.44
C ARG A 35 -2.40 8.48 15.95
N LEU A 36 -2.83 7.53 15.12
CA LEU A 36 -2.77 7.66 13.67
C LEU A 36 -3.66 8.81 13.19
N THR A 37 -4.87 8.91 13.73
CA THR A 37 -5.79 10.02 13.40
C THR A 37 -5.22 11.37 13.81
N GLU A 38 -4.70 11.47 15.03
CA GLU A 38 -4.05 12.69 15.54
C GLU A 38 -2.85 13.11 14.69
N ALA A 39 -2.04 12.15 14.23
CA ALA A 39 -0.88 12.40 13.40
C ALA A 39 -1.26 12.84 11.97
N LEU A 40 -2.34 12.30 11.41
CA LEU A 40 -2.75 12.56 10.03
C LEU A 40 -3.68 13.76 9.88
N ALA A 41 -4.49 14.11 10.88
CA ALA A 41 -5.45 15.20 10.80
C ALA A 41 -4.83 16.55 10.37
N PRO A 42 -3.64 16.97 10.87
CA PRO A 42 -3.01 18.20 10.45
C PRO A 42 -2.52 18.21 8.99
N LEU A 43 -2.42 17.04 8.36
CA LEU A 43 -1.94 16.86 6.99
C LEU A 43 -3.08 16.84 5.97
N THR A 44 -4.33 16.88 6.44
CA THR A 44 -5.50 16.86 5.56
C THR A 44 -5.74 18.23 4.93
N ASP A 45 -6.19 18.21 3.67
CA ASP A 45 -6.78 19.34 2.97
C ASP A 45 -8.23 18.98 2.61
N ASP A 46 -9.18 19.77 3.09
CA ASP A 46 -10.63 19.48 3.00
C ASP A 46 -10.99 18.04 3.44
N GLY A 47 -10.37 17.55 4.52
CA GLY A 47 -10.59 16.21 5.05
C GLY A 47 -9.93 15.07 4.26
N HIS A 48 -9.11 15.39 3.25
CA HIS A 48 -8.45 14.41 2.40
C HIS A 48 -6.92 14.51 2.48
N LEU A 49 -6.26 13.36 2.41
CA LEU A 49 -4.82 13.22 2.22
C LEU A 49 -4.55 12.96 0.74
N THR A 50 -3.76 13.82 0.12
CA THR A 50 -3.33 13.62 -1.28
C THR A 50 -2.10 12.73 -1.32
N GLU A 51 -2.16 11.68 -2.12
CA GLU A 51 -1.04 10.79 -2.42
C GLU A 51 -0.71 10.89 -3.92
N ASP A 52 0.51 11.32 -4.23
CA ASP A 52 1.05 11.36 -5.59
C ASP A 52 2.11 10.26 -5.75
N ASN A 53 1.77 9.21 -6.50
CA ASN A 53 2.62 8.03 -6.70
C ASN A 53 3.14 7.92 -8.14
N ALA A 54 4.41 7.58 -8.28
CA ALA A 54 5.01 7.16 -9.55
C ALA A 54 5.38 5.67 -9.48
N PHE A 55 5.07 4.93 -10.55
CA PHE A 55 5.37 3.51 -10.64
C PHE A 55 6.25 3.25 -11.86
N THR A 56 7.31 2.46 -11.68
CA THR A 56 8.04 1.85 -12.78
C THR A 56 7.51 0.44 -12.96
N VAL A 57 6.93 0.16 -14.13
CA VAL A 57 6.41 -1.18 -14.46
C VAL A 57 7.40 -1.87 -15.38
N LEU A 58 7.99 -2.96 -14.90
CA LEU A 58 8.86 -3.82 -15.69
C LEU A 58 8.06 -5.01 -16.22
N THR A 59 8.06 -5.20 -17.53
CA THR A 59 7.42 -6.34 -18.18
C THR A 59 8.48 -7.18 -18.89
N ALA A 60 8.33 -8.50 -18.84
CA ALA A 60 9.19 -9.43 -19.53
C ALA A 60 8.34 -10.55 -20.12
N ARG A 61 8.77 -11.07 -21.27
CA ARG A 61 8.17 -12.24 -21.90
C ARG A 61 9.22 -13.34 -21.93
N ARG A 62 8.84 -14.56 -21.55
CA ARG A 62 9.68 -15.73 -21.78
C ARG A 62 9.98 -15.85 -23.28
N PRO A 63 11.23 -16.02 -23.70
CA PRO A 63 11.54 -16.35 -25.09
C PRO A 63 10.77 -17.61 -25.50
N SER A 64 10.22 -17.66 -26.72
CA SER A 64 9.79 -18.94 -27.28
C SER A 64 10.98 -19.90 -27.32
N PRO A 65 10.77 -21.22 -27.14
CA PRO A 65 11.84 -22.18 -27.40
C PRO A 65 12.44 -21.86 -28.77
N SER A 66 13.75 -21.63 -28.84
CA SER A 66 14.45 -21.65 -30.12
C SER A 66 14.32 -23.06 -30.67
N GLU A 67 14.03 -23.20 -31.97
CA GLU A 67 14.00 -24.51 -32.66
C GLU A 67 15.33 -25.28 -32.54
N ASP A 68 16.40 -24.62 -32.08
CA ASP A 68 17.75 -25.17 -31.96
C ASP A 68 18.02 -25.99 -30.68
N TRP A 69 16.99 -26.33 -29.89
CA TRP A 69 17.19 -27.22 -28.74
C TRP A 69 17.01 -28.70 -29.13
N SER A 70 18.03 -29.25 -29.79
CA SER A 70 18.22 -30.70 -29.92
C SER A 70 19.29 -31.19 -28.95
N TRP A 71 18.88 -31.93 -27.92
CA TRP A 71 19.79 -32.84 -27.24
C TRP A 71 20.03 -34.03 -28.17
N THR A 72 21.28 -34.19 -28.62
CA THR A 72 21.80 -35.46 -29.13
C THR A 72 22.97 -35.88 -28.25
#